data_AF-A0AAJ2DZ64-F1
#
_entry.id   AF-A0AAJ2DZ64-F1
#
_cell.length_a   1.000
_cell.length_b   1.000
_cell.length_c   1.000
_cell.angle_alpha   90.00
_cell.angle_beta   90.00
_cell.angle_gamma   90.00
#
_symmetry.space_group_name_H-M   'P 1'
#
loop_
_entity.id
_entity.type
_entity.pdbx_description
1 polymer ?
#
loop_
_entity_poly.entity_id
_entity_poly.type
_entity_poly.pdbx_seq_one_letter_code
_entity_poly.pdbx_strand_id
1 'polypeptide(L)'
;PDSPAGSTWMPVYVHSKIMIIDDVFLTHGSANVNRRSMQVDSELNICHERMDVTQPLRRHLWNIHTKGLQNAVSDVADDAAQGWENIITRNASNQKNGLAPFASLIGFMWNGASRLRLD
;
A
#
# COMPACT_ATOMS: atom_id res chain seq x y z
N PRO A 1 -11.72 1.15 -6.43
CA PRO A 1 -10.96 0.32 -7.38
C PRO A 1 -11.86 0.05 -8.57
N ASP A 2 -11.37 0.39 -9.76
CA ASP A 2 -12.27 0.68 -10.89
C ASP A 2 -12.39 -0.49 -11.87
N SER A 3 -11.86 -1.66 -11.50
CA SER A 3 -11.97 -2.89 -12.30
C SER A 3 -13.39 -3.48 -12.20
N PRO A 4 -14.15 -3.51 -13.30
CA PRO A 4 -15.50 -4.09 -13.31
C PRO A 4 -15.49 -5.61 -13.09
N ALA A 5 -16.59 -6.15 -12.55
CA ALA A 5 -16.79 -7.59 -12.46
C ALA A 5 -16.77 -8.25 -13.86
N GLY A 6 -16.27 -9.48 -13.95
CA GLY A 6 -16.13 -10.20 -15.21
C GLY A 6 -14.96 -9.76 -16.11
N SER A 7 -14.14 -8.79 -15.68
CA SER A 7 -12.93 -8.36 -16.39
C SER A 7 -11.66 -8.62 -15.57
N THR A 8 -10.53 -8.76 -16.25
CA THR A 8 -9.23 -8.89 -15.57
C THR A 8 -8.96 -7.63 -14.75
N TRP A 9 -8.60 -7.80 -13.47
CA TRP A 9 -8.28 -6.67 -12.61
C TRP A 9 -7.06 -5.91 -13.14
N MET A 10 -7.17 -4.59 -13.21
CA MET A 10 -6.05 -3.73 -13.60
C MET A 10 -5.21 -3.37 -12.38
N PRO A 11 -3.89 -3.64 -12.38
CA PRO A 11 -3.02 -3.30 -11.26
C PRO A 11 -2.87 -1.78 -11.14
N VAL A 12 -2.85 -1.29 -9.90
CA VAL A 12 -2.49 0.11 -9.61
C VAL A 12 -0.97 0.20 -9.51
N TYR A 13 -0.36 1.02 -10.36
CA TYR A 13 1.09 1.22 -10.33
C TYR A 13 1.48 2.11 -9.15
N VAL A 14 2.15 1.55 -8.14
CA VAL A 14 2.65 2.28 -6.96
C VAL A 14 4.02 2.88 -7.27
N HIS A 15 4.04 4.16 -7.60
CA HIS A 15 5.28 4.89 -7.90
C HIS A 15 5.80 5.72 -6.71
N SER A 16 5.12 5.67 -5.58
CA SER A 16 5.45 6.46 -4.38
C SER A 16 6.72 5.93 -3.70
N LYS A 17 7.57 6.84 -3.20
CA LYS A 17 8.70 6.54 -2.31
C LYS A 17 8.49 7.30 -1.01
N ILE A 18 7.63 6.74 -0.19
CA ILE A 18 7.25 7.29 1.11
C ILE A 18 7.52 6.27 2.20
N MET A 19 7.83 6.75 3.40
CA MET A 19 7.86 5.93 4.61
C MET A 19 7.33 6.76 5.78
N ILE A 20 6.43 6.16 6.54
CA ILE A 20 5.83 6.71 7.77
C ILE A 20 6.27 5.81 8.93
N ILE A 21 6.71 6.41 10.03
CA ILE A 21 7.07 5.70 11.26
C ILE A 21 6.34 6.36 12.43
N ASP A 22 5.62 5.54 13.20
CA ASP A 22 4.94 5.89 14.45
C ASP A 22 4.05 7.14 14.38
N ASP A 23 3.48 7.44 13.21
CA ASP A 23 2.70 8.65 12.97
C ASP A 23 3.48 9.97 13.23
N VAL A 24 4.81 9.93 13.35
CA VAL A 24 5.67 11.08 13.67
C VAL A 24 6.60 11.40 12.49
N PHE A 25 7.40 10.42 12.07
CA PHE A 25 8.40 10.61 11.02
C PHE A 25 7.80 10.31 9.65
N LEU A 26 8.01 11.22 8.70
CA LEU A 26 7.72 11.02 7.28
C LEU A 26 8.98 11.31 6.48
N THR A 27 9.31 10.43 5.53
CA THR A 27 10.19 10.74 4.41
C THR A 27 9.43 10.59 3.10
N HIS A 28 9.66 11.53 2.19
CA HIS A 28 9.09 11.54 0.84
C HIS A 28 10.15 12.03 -0.14
N GLY A 29 10.32 11.31 -1.24
CA GLY A 29 11.32 11.67 -2.23
C GLY A 29 11.32 10.76 -3.44
N SER A 30 12.49 10.65 -4.07
CA SER A 30 12.71 9.83 -5.26
C SER A 30 13.36 8.48 -4.96
N ALA A 31 14.03 8.33 -3.81
CA ALA A 31 14.82 7.14 -3.49
C ALA A 31 13.95 5.88 -3.28
N ASN A 32 14.13 4.89 -4.16
CA ASN A 32 13.54 3.56 -3.99
C ASN A 32 14.24 2.77 -2.89
N VAL A 33 13.56 1.78 -2.30
CA VAL A 33 14.17 0.80 -1.38
C VAL A 33 14.91 -0.28 -2.20
N ASN A 34 16.00 0.12 -2.86
CA ASN A 34 16.90 -0.77 -3.58
C ASN A 34 18.34 -0.23 -3.58
N ARG A 35 19.32 -1.07 -3.95
CA ARG A 35 20.73 -0.65 -3.94
C ARG A 35 21.05 0.49 -4.90
N ARG A 36 20.33 0.61 -6.01
CA ARG A 36 20.58 1.65 -7.01
C ARG A 36 20.30 3.03 -6.42
N SER A 37 19.08 3.26 -5.92
CA SER A 37 18.71 4.52 -5.28
C SER A 37 19.46 4.77 -3.97
N MET A 38 19.74 3.73 -3.18
CA MET A 38 20.35 3.91 -1.85
C MET A 38 21.88 4.05 -1.88
N GLN A 39 22.56 3.82 -3.01
CA GLN A 39 24.04 3.80 -3.07
C GLN A 39 24.64 4.43 -4.33
N VAL A 40 23.91 4.49 -5.44
CA VAL A 40 24.49 4.81 -6.76
C VAL A 40 23.87 6.06 -7.37
N ASP A 41 22.55 6.08 -7.52
CA ASP A 41 21.85 7.15 -8.21
C ASP A 41 21.79 8.41 -7.34
N SER A 42 21.77 9.58 -7.99
CA SER A 42 21.49 10.83 -7.29
C SER A 42 20.00 10.90 -6.98
N GLU A 43 19.66 10.83 -5.69
CA GLU A 43 18.29 10.87 -5.19
C GLU A 43 18.10 12.05 -4.22
N LEU A 44 16.86 12.47 -4.03
CA LEU A 44 16.50 13.48 -3.04
C LEU A 44 15.27 13.05 -2.26
N ASN A 45 15.38 13.10 -0.93
CA ASN A 45 14.27 12.95 -0.01
C ASN A 45 14.20 14.15 0.94
N ILE A 46 12.98 14.54 1.29
CA ILE A 46 12.70 15.46 2.39
C ILE A 46 12.12 14.62 3.53
N CYS A 47 12.56 14.87 4.75
CA CYS A 47 11.97 14.28 5.94
C CYS A 47 11.59 15.33 6.98
N HIS A 48 10.60 14.99 7.81
CA HIS A 48 10.21 15.77 8.97
C HIS A 48 9.64 14.89 10.08
N GLU A 49 9.63 15.40 11.30
CA GLU A 49 9.12 14.73 12.51
C GLU A 49 7.95 15.55 13.08
N ARG A 50 6.81 15.47 12.42
CA ARG A 50 5.63 16.31 12.72
C ARG A 50 4.37 15.46 12.68
N MET A 51 3.90 15.06 13.85
CA MET A 51 2.71 14.22 14.00
C MET A 51 1.46 14.85 13.39
N ASP A 52 1.32 16.16 13.51
CA ASP A 52 0.21 16.94 12.97
C ASP A 52 0.12 16.94 11.44
N VAL A 53 1.18 16.49 10.75
CA VAL A 53 1.22 16.27 9.31
C VAL A 53 1.20 14.78 8.97
N THR A 54 2.02 13.98 9.67
CA THR A 54 2.24 12.56 9.37
C THR A 54 1.01 11.70 9.65
N GLN A 55 0.35 11.87 10.81
CA GLN A 55 -0.83 11.07 11.16
C GLN A 55 -2.02 11.32 10.20
N PRO A 56 -2.40 12.57 9.88
CA PRO A 56 -3.44 12.82 8.89
C PRO A 56 -3.12 12.22 7.51
N LEU A 57 -1.86 12.26 7.08
CA LEU A 57 -1.43 11.63 5.83
C LEU A 57 -1.64 10.11 5.86
N ARG A 58 -1.20 9.42 6.92
CA ARG A 58 -1.43 7.97 7.09
C ARG A 58 -2.91 7.64 7.02
N ARG A 59 -3.75 8.35 7.78
CA ARG A 59 -5.22 8.16 7.80
C ARG A 59 -5.83 8.37 6.41
N HIS A 60 -5.40 9.40 5.69
CA HIS A 60 -5.87 9.69 4.34
C HIS A 60 -5.51 8.57 3.35
N LEU A 61 -4.25 8.11 3.34
CA LEU A 61 -3.79 7.02 2.50
C LEU A 61 -4.53 5.71 2.83
N TRP A 62 -4.66 5.38 4.11
CA TRP A 62 -5.39 4.19 4.53
C TRP A 62 -6.86 4.27 4.13
N ASN A 63 -7.51 5.42 4.27
CA ASN A 63 -8.89 5.60 3.84
C ASN A 63 -9.07 5.34 2.33
N ILE A 64 -8.16 5.87 1.48
CA ILE A 64 -8.15 5.60 0.04
C ILE A 64 -8.00 4.11 -0.24
N HIS A 65 -7.03 3.45 0.39
CA HIS A 65 -6.68 2.06 0.08
C HIS A 65 -7.67 1.03 0.64
N THR A 66 -8.35 1.37 1.73
CA THR A 66 -9.25 0.45 2.45
C THR A 66 -10.73 0.74 2.21
N LYS A 67 -11.04 1.75 1.38
CA LYS A 67 -12.41 2.26 1.17
C LYS A 67 -13.07 2.71 2.49
N GLY A 68 -12.27 3.27 3.40
CA GLY A 68 -12.73 3.77 4.70
C GLY A 68 -13.32 2.69 5.63
N LEU A 69 -12.94 1.42 5.48
CA LEU A 69 -13.37 0.37 6.41
C LEU A 69 -12.89 0.73 7.81
N GLN A 70 -13.83 0.90 8.76
CA GLN A 70 -13.56 1.51 10.07
C GLN A 70 -12.35 0.91 10.80
N ASN A 71 -12.29 -0.43 10.92
CA ASN A 71 -11.16 -1.08 11.60
C ASN A 71 -9.85 -0.88 10.82
N ALA A 72 -9.90 -0.87 9.49
CA ALA A 72 -8.72 -0.74 8.62
C ALA A 72 -8.11 0.68 8.59
N VAL A 73 -8.82 1.68 9.12
CA VAL A 73 -8.32 3.06 9.29
C VAL A 73 -7.98 3.41 10.75
N SER A 74 -8.12 2.44 11.67
CA SER A 74 -7.86 2.62 13.11
C SER A 74 -6.44 3.09 13.41
N ASP A 75 -6.28 3.84 14.50
CA ASP A 75 -4.95 4.13 15.06
C ASP A 75 -4.43 2.98 15.96
N VAL A 76 -5.30 2.02 16.28
CA VAL A 76 -4.91 0.79 16.99
C VAL A 76 -4.38 -0.20 15.96
N ALA A 77 -3.12 -0.58 16.08
CA ALA A 77 -2.41 -1.41 15.10
C ALA A 77 -3.10 -2.77 14.88
N ASP A 78 -3.58 -3.42 15.93
CA ASP A 78 -4.25 -4.72 15.83
C ASP A 78 -5.58 -4.65 15.06
N ASP A 79 -6.39 -3.62 15.33
CA ASP A 79 -7.65 -3.38 14.61
C ASP A 79 -7.38 -3.10 13.13
N ALA A 80 -6.35 -2.29 12.85
CA ALA A 80 -5.91 -1.97 11.51
C ALA A 80 -5.44 -3.23 10.77
N ALA A 81 -4.56 -4.02 11.38
CA ALA A 81 -4.07 -5.27 10.82
C ALA A 81 -5.23 -6.23 10.48
N GLN A 82 -6.18 -6.39 11.41
CA GLN A 82 -7.36 -7.22 11.18
C GLN A 82 -8.24 -6.69 10.04
N GLY A 83 -8.43 -5.37 9.97
CA GLY A 83 -9.19 -4.73 8.88
C GLY A 83 -8.52 -4.92 7.51
N TRP A 84 -7.20 -4.81 7.45
CA TRP A 84 -6.43 -5.04 6.22
C TRP A 84 -6.48 -6.50 5.78
N GLU A 85 -6.31 -7.44 6.72
CA GLU A 85 -6.41 -8.88 6.44
C GLU A 85 -7.79 -9.25 5.87
N ASN A 86 -8.86 -8.71 6.45
CA ASN A 86 -10.21 -8.92 5.96
C ASN A 86 -10.37 -8.45 4.51
N ILE A 87 -9.81 -7.30 4.14
CA ILE A 87 -9.86 -6.78 2.77
C ILE A 87 -9.05 -7.66 1.83
N ILE A 88 -7.83 -8.05 2.23
CA ILE A 88 -6.93 -8.89 1.45
C ILE A 88 -7.59 -10.25 1.15
N THR A 89 -8.10 -10.92 2.18
CA THR A 89 -8.77 -12.23 2.04
C THR A 89 -10.04 -12.12 1.21
N ARG A 90 -10.84 -11.05 1.38
CA ARG A 90 -12.02 -10.79 0.55
C ARG A 90 -11.64 -10.58 -0.91
N ASN A 91 -10.60 -9.80 -1.18
CA ASN A 91 -10.14 -9.55 -2.54
C ASN A 91 -9.57 -10.81 -3.20
N ALA A 92 -8.84 -11.63 -2.47
CA ALA A 92 -8.38 -12.93 -2.98
C ALA A 92 -9.57 -13.83 -3.38
N SER A 93 -10.64 -13.85 -2.59
CA SER A 93 -11.88 -14.56 -2.95
C SER A 93 -12.57 -13.94 -4.17
N ASN A 94 -12.73 -12.61 -4.20
CA ASN A 94 -13.36 -11.92 -5.32
C ASN A 94 -12.62 -12.18 -6.63
N GLN A 95 -11.29 -12.16 -6.61
CA GLN A 95 -10.46 -12.43 -7.78
C GLN A 95 -10.67 -13.85 -8.32
N LYS A 96 -10.71 -14.86 -7.43
CA LYS A 96 -11.02 -16.26 -7.82
C LYS A 96 -12.41 -16.43 -8.42
N ASN A 97 -13.37 -15.63 -7.96
CA ASN A 97 -14.77 -15.69 -8.38
C ASN A 97 -15.11 -14.70 -9.53
N GLY A 98 -14.13 -13.98 -10.09
CA GLY A 98 -14.37 -13.00 -11.15
C GLY A 98 -15.19 -11.77 -10.72
N LEU A 99 -15.25 -11.49 -9.41
CA LEU A 99 -15.95 -10.35 -8.84
C LEU A 99 -15.04 -9.11 -8.80
N ALA A 100 -15.64 -7.92 -8.72
CA ALA A 100 -14.89 -6.68 -8.55
C ALA A 100 -14.16 -6.64 -7.19
N PRO A 101 -12.98 -6.01 -7.09
CA PRO A 101 -12.28 -5.81 -5.83
C PRO A 101 -13.09 -4.93 -4.87
N PHE A 102 -13.06 -5.25 -3.57
CA PHE A 102 -13.66 -4.43 -2.52
C PHE A 102 -12.94 -3.08 -2.36
N ALA A 103 -11.61 -3.12 -2.23
CA ALA A 103 -10.72 -1.96 -2.16
C ALA A 103 -9.41 -2.24 -2.93
N SER A 104 -8.43 -1.33 -2.95
CA SER A 104 -7.22 -1.49 -3.78
C SER A 104 -6.18 -2.46 -3.19
N LEU A 105 -6.35 -2.91 -1.95
CA LEU A 105 -5.39 -3.79 -1.28
C LEU A 105 -5.49 -5.24 -1.78
N ILE A 106 -4.34 -5.82 -2.14
CA ILE A 106 -4.21 -7.25 -2.44
C ILE A 106 -3.10 -7.82 -1.56
N GLY A 107 -3.19 -9.11 -1.23
CA GLY A 107 -2.15 -9.77 -0.46
C GLY A 107 -0.83 -9.75 -1.22
N PHE A 108 0.26 -9.45 -0.52
CA PHE A 108 1.60 -9.57 -1.09
C PHE A 108 1.94 -11.07 -1.18
N MET A 109 1.55 -11.70 -2.29
CA MET A 109 1.86 -13.10 -2.57
C MET A 109 2.73 -13.20 -3.81
N TRP A 110 3.99 -13.58 -3.61
CA TRP A 110 4.86 -14.03 -4.68
C TRP A 110 4.92 -15.55 -4.65
N ASN A 111 4.35 -16.19 -5.65
CA ASN A 111 4.28 -17.63 -5.84
C ASN A 111 5.07 -18.10 -7.08
N GLY A 112 5.96 -17.26 -7.61
CA GLY A 112 6.86 -17.62 -8.71
C GLY A 112 7.98 -18.56 -8.24
N ALA A 113 8.45 -19.44 -9.12
CA ALA A 113 9.65 -20.25 -8.87
C ALA A 113 10.95 -19.53 -9.29
N SER A 114 10.86 -18.41 -10.01
CA SER A 114 12.02 -17.65 -10.51
C SER A 114 11.72 -16.16 -10.64
N ARG A 115 12.73 -15.34 -10.36
CA ARG A 115 12.73 -13.89 -10.65
C ARG A 115 13.11 -13.71 -12.12
N LEU A 116 12.17 -13.28 -12.97
CA LEU A 116 12.55 -12.69 -14.25
C LEU A 116 13.11 -11.29 -13.95
N ARG A 117 14.37 -11.04 -14.34
CA ARG A 117 15.14 -9.83 -14.05
C ARG A 117 14.57 -8.57 -14.73
N LEU A 118 13.34 -8.17 -14.42
CA LEU A 118 12.75 -6.92 -14.93
C LEU A 118 11.77 -6.27 -13.93
N ASP A 119 11.91 -6.53 -12.64
CA ASP A 119 11.34 -5.73 -11.55
C ASP A 119 12.38 -4.81 -10.89
#